data_AF-A0A3B3TX36-F1
#
_entry.id   AF-A0A3B3TX36-F1
#
_cell.length_a   1.000
_cell.length_b   1.000
_cell.length_c   1.000
_cell.angle_alpha   90.00
_cell.angle_beta   90.00
_cell.angle_gamma   90.00
#
_symmetry.space_group_name_H-M   'P 1'
#
loop_
_entity.id
_entity.type
_entity.pdbx_description
1 polymer ?
#
loop_
_entity_poly.entity_id
_entity_poly.type
_entity_poly.pdbx_seq_one_letter_code
_entity_poly.pdbx_strand_id
1 'polypeptide(L)' 'LPEEEKQKKLSACSRHRYRYIPPCTPENFWEVGFPSTQTCIERGYIREEKNPQARSRRRQPFNVLFTPKKSQEQS' A
#
# COMPACT_ATOMS: atom_id res chain seq x y z
N LEU A 1 17.32 31.85 18.34
CA LEU A 1 15.87 32.15 18.34
C LEU A 1 15.26 31.33 19.45
N PRO A 2 14.44 31.92 20.35
CA PRO A 2 13.63 31.16 21.30
C PRO A 2 12.84 30.08 20.57
N GLU A 3 12.67 28.91 21.19
CA GLU A 3 12.03 27.72 20.56
C GLU A 3 10.63 28.05 20.00
N GLU A 4 9.92 28.91 20.71
CA GLU A 4 8.57 29.38 20.36
C GLU A 4 8.53 30.21 19.07
N GLU A 5 9.50 31.11 18.88
CA GLU A 5 9.61 31.93 17.67
C GLU A 5 10.05 31.09 16.47
N LYS A 6 10.88 30.07 16.71
CA LYS A 6 11.31 29.11 15.68
C LYS A 6 10.13 28.28 15.19
N GLN A 7 9.27 27.81 16.10
CA GLN A 7 8.06 27.06 15.77
C GLN A 7 7.07 27.89 14.95
N LYS A 8 6.87 29.17 15.32
CA LYS A 8 6.02 30.12 14.58
C LYS A 8 6.55 30.42 13.19
N LYS A 9 7.87 30.58 13.03
CA LYS A 9 8.47 30.82 11.70
C LYS A 9 8.35 29.60 10.80
N LEU A 10 8.57 28.39 11.33
CA LEU A 10 8.43 27.13 10.57
C LEU A 10 7.00 26.92 10.05
N SER A 11 5.98 27.23 10.84
CA SER A 11 4.58 27.13 10.40
C SER A 11 4.18 28.22 9.40
N ALA A 12 4.84 29.39 9.44
CA ALA A 12 4.60 30.50 8.52
C ALA A 12 5.38 30.38 7.18
N CYS A 13 6.38 29.50 7.09
CA CYS A 13 7.27 29.38 5.93
C CYS A 13 6.58 28.99 4.61
N SER A 14 5.33 28.50 4.61
CA SER A 14 4.59 28.21 3.38
C SER A 14 3.08 28.30 3.58
N ARG A 15 2.44 29.31 2.97
CA ARG A 15 0.97 29.50 3.01
C ARG A 15 0.20 28.27 2.54
N HIS A 16 0.72 27.54 1.54
CA HIS A 16 0.07 26.35 1.01
C HIS A 16 0.17 25.18 2.00
N ARG A 17 1.36 24.86 2.52
CA ARG A 17 1.51 23.78 3.51
C ARG A 17 0.80 24.09 4.82
N TYR A 18 0.71 25.36 5.22
CA TYR A 18 -0.07 25.79 6.37
C TYR A 18 -1.56 25.54 6.19
N ARG A 19 -2.12 25.82 5.00
CA ARG A 19 -3.54 25.63 4.71
C ARG A 19 -3.89 24.18 4.37
N TYR A 20 -2.95 23.45 3.77
CA TYR A 20 -3.08 22.08 3.33
C TYR A 20 -1.97 21.27 3.97
N ILE A 21 -2.13 21.00 5.27
CA ILE A 21 -1.23 20.13 6.01
C ILE A 21 -1.42 18.72 5.46
N PRO A 22 -0.40 18.11 4.83
CA PRO A 22 -0.51 16.73 4.41
C PRO A 22 -0.74 15.85 5.64
N PRO A 23 -1.60 14.82 5.55
CA PRO A 23 -1.73 13.87 6.64
C PRO A 23 -0.37 13.26 6.93
N CYS A 24 -0.12 12.93 8.20
CA CYS A 24 1.05 12.16 8.54
C CYS A 24 1.08 10.86 7.73
N THR A 25 2.29 10.36 7.48
CA THR A 25 2.47 9.05 6.86
C THR A 25 1.67 8.02 7.66
N PRO A 26 0.79 7.24 7.02
CA PRO A 26 0.00 6.23 7.72
C PRO A 26 0.89 5.24 8.47
N GLU A 27 0.33 4.64 9.52
CA GLU A 27 1.02 3.61 10.28
C GLU A 27 1.47 2.48 9.35
N ASN A 28 2.69 2.01 9.52
CA ASN A 28 3.28 0.91 8.76
C ASN A 28 3.55 1.20 7.25
N PHE A 29 3.34 2.43 6.76
CA PHE A 29 3.53 2.76 5.33
C PHE A 29 4.97 2.52 4.83
N TRP A 30 5.96 2.73 5.70
CA TRP A 30 7.39 2.56 5.39
C TRP A 30 7.97 1.21 5.81
N GLU A 31 7.14 0.26 6.22
CA GLU A 31 7.62 -1.08 6.50
C GLU A 31 8.03 -1.79 5.22
N VAL A 32 9.27 -2.28 5.22
CA VAL A 32 9.85 -2.95 4.06
C VAL A 32 9.50 -4.44 4.16
N GLY A 33 8.58 -4.90 3.31
CA GLY A 33 8.18 -6.31 3.22
C GLY A 33 6.67 -6.52 3.29
N PHE A 34 6.23 -7.75 3.06
CA PHE A 34 4.83 -8.11 3.25
C PHE A 34 4.57 -8.45 4.72
N PRO A 35 3.54 -7.88 5.36
CA PRO A 35 3.16 -8.25 6.71
C PRO A 35 2.79 -9.73 6.78
N SER A 36 3.10 -10.37 7.91
CA SER A 36 2.66 -11.73 8.17
C SER A 36 1.13 -11.81 8.22
N THR A 37 0.55 -12.98 8.00
CA THR A 37 -0.91 -13.17 8.11
C THR A 37 -1.43 -12.73 9.49
N GLN A 38 -0.69 -13.01 10.56
CA GLN A 38 -1.02 -12.58 11.92
C GLN A 38 -1.05 -11.05 12.03
N THR A 39 -0.02 -10.38 11.50
CA THR A 39 0.07 -8.91 11.46
C THR A 39 -1.06 -8.30 10.63
N CYS A 40 -1.47 -8.94 9.53
CA CYS A 40 -2.61 -8.51 8.73
C CYS A 40 -3.94 -8.57 9.49
N ILE A 41 -4.13 -9.56 10.36
CA ILE A 41 -5.32 -9.67 11.22
C ILE A 41 -5.30 -8.57 12.28
N GLU A 42 -4.18 -8.39 12.98
CA GLU A 42 -4.01 -7.36 14.01
C GLU A 42 -4.23 -5.94 13.47
N ARG A 43 -3.75 -5.66 12.26
CA ARG A 43 -3.95 -4.38 11.56
C ARG A 43 -5.34 -4.23 10.94
N GLY A 44 -6.16 -5.28 10.97
CA GLY A 44 -7.51 -5.29 10.43
C GLY A 44 -7.59 -5.36 8.89
N TYR A 45 -6.51 -5.73 8.20
CA TYR A 45 -6.51 -6.00 6.76
C TYR A 45 -7.32 -7.25 6.41
N ILE A 46 -7.30 -8.24 7.32
CA ILE A 46 -8.08 -9.47 7.20
C ILE A 46 -9.14 -9.45 8.30
N ARG A 47 -10.42 -9.57 7.91
CA ARG A 47 -11.54 -9.72 8.84
C ARG A 47 -12.06 -11.15 8.74
N GLU A 48 -12.20 -11.80 9.88
CA GLU A 48 -12.86 -13.11 9.95
C GLU A 48 -14.38 -12.91 9.85
N GLU A 49 -14.93 -13.10 8.65
CA GLU A 49 -16.38 -13.08 8.45
C GLU A 49 -17.00 -14.42 8.90
N LYS A 50 -18.06 -14.36 9.72
CA LYS A 50 -18.82 -15.55 10.15
C LYS A 50 -19.52 -16.28 9.00
N ASN A 51 -19.80 -15.57 7.90
CA ASN A 51 -20.39 -16.14 6.69
C ASN A 51 -19.63 -15.61 5.46
N PRO A 52 -18.44 -16.15 5.16
CA PRO A 52 -17.66 -15.66 4.04
C PRO A 52 -18.41 -15.91 2.74
N GLN A 53 -18.48 -14.91 1.86
CA GLN A 53 -19.03 -15.11 0.52
C GLN A 53 -18.29 -16.26 -0.18
N ALA A 54 -19.05 -17.20 -0.73
CA ALA A 54 -18.48 -18.31 -1.49
C ALA A 54 -17.66 -17.75 -2.67
N ARG A 55 -16.35 -17.97 -2.62
CA ARG A 55 -15.45 -17.50 -3.68
C ARG A 55 -15.82 -18.21 -4.98
N SER A 56 -16.30 -17.48 -5.98
CA SER A 56 -16.68 -18.08 -7.26
C SER A 56 -15.45 -18.72 -7.89
N ARG A 57 -15.44 -20.05 -8.04
CA ARG A 57 -14.40 -20.71 -8.85
C ARG A 57 -14.58 -20.28 -10.29
N ARG A 58 -13.49 -19.85 -10.92
CA ARG A 58 -13.49 -19.53 -12.34
C ARG A 58 -13.91 -20.80 -13.09
N ARG A 59 -15.02 -20.73 -13.83
CA ARG A 59 -15.54 -21.89 -14.59
C ARG A 59 -14.65 -22.25 -15.77
N GLN A 60 -13.91 -21.28 -16.29
CA GLN A 60 -12.99 -21.45 -17.41
C GLN A 60 -11.54 -21.18 -16.97
N PRO A 61 -10.57 -21.94 -17.49
CA PRO A 61 -9.17 -21.66 -17.27
C PRO A 61 -8.78 -20.28 -17.82
N PHE A 62 -7.74 -19.68 -17.26
CA PHE A 62 -7.21 -18.42 -17.77
C PHE A 62 -6.46 -18.67 -19.08
N ASN A 63 -6.92 -18.06 -20.18
CA ASN A 63 -6.18 -18.06 -21.45
C ASN A 63 -4.97 -17.14 -21.31
N VAL A 64 -3.79 -17.72 -21.11
CA VAL A 64 -2.53 -16.98 -21.08
C VAL A 64 -2.25 -16.48 -22.50
N LEU A 65 -2.25 -15.15 -22.71
CA LEU A 65 -2.06 -14.53 -24.02
C LEU A 65 -0.60 -14.53 -24.50
N PHE A 66 0.32 -15.03 -23.68
CA PHE A 66 1.74 -15.05 -24.01
C PHE A 66 2.11 -16.37 -24.69
N THR A 67 2.37 -16.31 -25.99
CA THR A 67 2.99 -17.41 -26.72
C THR A 67 4.47 -17.52 -26.32
N PRO A 68 4.97 -18.68 -25.86
CA PRO A 68 6.41 -18.87 -25.72
C PRO A 68 7.06 -18.71 -27.09
N LYS A 69 8.04 -17.81 -27.22
CA LYS A 69 8.87 -17.72 -28.42
C LYS A 69 9.58 -19.06 -28.57
N LYS A 70 9.37 -19.77 -29.68
CA LYS A 70 10.19 -20.93 -30.05
C LYS A 70 11.63 -20.45 -30.15
N SER A 71 12.49 -20.95 -29.27
CA SER A 71 13.94 -20.85 -29.42
C SER A 71 14.28 -21.43 -30.79
N GLN A 72 14.78 -20.61 -31.70
CA GLN A 72 15.34 -21.10 -32.95
C GLN A 72 16.61 -21.88 -32.55
N GLU A 73 16.58 -23.20 -32.69
CA GLU A 73 17.80 -24.01 -32.70
C GLU A 73 18.66 -23.53 -33.86
N GLN A 74 19.78 -22.89 -33.53
CA GLN A 74 20.82 -22.56 -34.48
C GLN A 74 21.47 -23.88 -34.94
N SER A 75 21.32 -24.20 -36.22
CA SER A 75 22.14 -25.20 -36.93
C SER A 75 23.53 -24.66 -37.20
#